data_AF-A0A833FUP7-F1
#
_entry.id   AF-A0A833FUP7-F1
#
_cell.length_a   1.000
_cell.length_b   1.000
_cell.length_c   1.000
_cell.angle_alpha   90.00
_cell.angle_beta   90.00
_cell.angle_gamma   90.00
#
_symmetry.space_group_name_H-M   'P 1'
#
loop_
_entity.id
_entity.type
_entity.pdbx_description
1 polymer ?
#
loop_
_entity_poly.entity_id
_entity_poly.type
_entity_poly.pdbx_seq_one_letter_code
_entity_poly.pdbx_strand_id
1 'polypeptide(L)'
;METTQSSHDETVTCEESGDDAAHTCKSTLVVTIKEARGPLQQGRVVFNGPSLYHSHIHQGLFSMPRVKKRHFVAHIRNISHLLKALVSQRTKIPVSDIQSVSAGNNGDWVKVGHKRYSFGSYTVRYSYTPKIKIPVFSWTNECGALENKVDQGLCSYGSKVCTQGKQTRLIQGVPVTQDCWEYTFTYHCSYPSKDECGPLRARGCVQIHSQCKQKIGNTCVVYTQTYQCKGDKQTKYTIKGGQTPFCLDGNCRDQSWDKNDEMMSSLAQLTLLKEMQGKFKNGFIFSGEDNRCSKQPLSFKDCCGSGKGWGTDLGLASCSAEEKALSKKRKERLCHYVGTYCAKKLPVVGTCIKKKAVYCCFGSKLLKAFQEQGRSQISLGWGEPKEPLCRGFTVEEIQRIDFSKLDLREVFEDLMKNYTPSKMQNIGRQVGDRLEVIKKGMLPPTQTQPKQRNEG
;
A
#
# COMPACT_ATOMS: atom_id res chain seq x y z
N MET A 1 -54.20 27.96 29.51
CA MET A 1 -52.79 27.76 29.14
C MET A 1 -52.48 28.81 28.08
N GLU A 2 -51.69 29.82 28.39
CA GLU A 2 -51.18 30.75 27.37
C GLU A 2 -49.78 30.31 27.00
N THR A 3 -49.60 30.01 25.71
CA THR A 3 -48.34 29.54 25.14
C THR A 3 -47.65 30.74 24.50
N THR A 4 -46.81 31.45 25.24
CA THR A 4 -45.89 32.41 24.62
C THR A 4 -44.68 31.67 24.09
N GLN A 5 -44.63 31.48 22.76
CA GLN A 5 -43.49 30.93 22.04
C GLN A 5 -42.46 32.05 21.78
N SER A 6 -41.31 31.97 22.45
CA SER A 6 -40.12 32.74 22.09
C SER A 6 -39.15 31.79 21.40
N SER A 7 -39.12 31.80 20.06
CA SER A 7 -38.11 31.09 19.27
C SER A 7 -36.94 32.03 18.99
N HIS A 8 -35.78 31.76 19.57
CA HIS A 8 -34.53 32.34 19.07
C HIS A 8 -34.03 31.46 17.94
N ASP A 9 -33.94 32.03 16.74
CA ASP A 9 -33.30 31.37 15.61
C ASP A 9 -31.79 31.32 15.85
N GLU A 10 -31.21 30.12 15.76
CA GLU A 10 -29.79 29.90 15.94
C GLU A 10 -29.12 29.79 14.57
N THR A 11 -28.03 30.52 14.37
CA THR A 11 -27.20 30.40 13.16
C THR A 11 -26.00 29.53 13.46
N VAL A 12 -25.85 28.43 12.73
CA VAL A 12 -24.79 27.42 12.95
C VAL A 12 -24.01 27.21 11.65
N THR A 13 -22.69 27.09 11.76
CA THR A 13 -21.81 26.81 10.63
C THR A 13 -21.29 25.38 10.65
N CYS A 14 -21.10 24.79 9.48
CA CYS A 14 -20.49 23.46 9.31
C CYS A 14 -19.62 23.41 8.04
N GLU A 15 -18.78 22.38 7.91
CA GLU A 15 -17.87 22.23 6.78
C GLU A 15 -18.27 21.04 5.92
N GLU A 16 -18.48 21.28 4.63
CA GLU A 16 -18.87 20.24 3.69
C GLU A 16 -17.78 19.99 2.66
N SER A 17 -17.61 18.73 2.30
CA SER A 17 -16.68 18.31 1.25
C SER A 17 -17.16 18.86 -0.09
N GLY A 18 -16.27 19.53 -0.81
CA GLY A 18 -16.55 20.06 -2.14
C GLY A 18 -16.23 19.07 -3.26
N ASP A 19 -15.95 19.60 -4.43
CA ASP A 19 -15.66 18.80 -5.63
C ASP A 19 -14.24 18.21 -5.58
N ASP A 20 -14.06 17.08 -6.28
CA ASP A 20 -12.74 16.47 -6.44
C ASP A 20 -11.82 17.38 -7.27
N ALA A 21 -10.60 17.65 -6.78
CA ALA A 21 -9.60 18.41 -7.51
C ALA A 21 -8.63 17.51 -8.26
N ALA A 22 -8.29 17.91 -9.50
CA ALA A 22 -7.28 17.23 -10.31
C ALA A 22 -5.87 17.68 -9.92
N HIS A 23 -4.97 16.71 -9.76
CA HIS A 23 -3.53 16.93 -9.52
C HIS A 23 -2.71 16.21 -10.57
N THR A 24 -1.61 16.80 -11.01
CA THR A 24 -0.71 16.18 -11.98
C THR A 24 0.69 16.03 -11.41
N CYS A 25 1.35 14.94 -11.74
CA CYS A 25 2.77 14.74 -11.47
C CYS A 25 3.45 14.05 -12.66
N LYS A 26 4.77 14.13 -12.70
CA LYS A 26 5.58 13.56 -13.78
C LYS A 26 6.38 12.37 -13.28
N SER A 27 6.69 11.46 -14.20
CA SER A 27 7.68 10.41 -14.00
C SER A 27 8.56 10.39 -15.24
N THR A 28 9.87 10.48 -15.02
CA THR A 28 10.85 10.56 -16.09
C THR A 28 11.66 9.27 -16.15
N LEU A 29 11.95 8.80 -17.36
CA LEU A 29 12.78 7.62 -17.58
C LEU A 29 14.25 7.98 -17.36
N VAL A 30 14.84 7.38 -16.33
CA VAL A 30 16.27 7.42 -16.02
C VAL A 30 16.91 6.14 -16.55
N VAL A 31 17.86 6.31 -17.46
CA VAL A 31 18.66 5.22 -18.01
C VAL A 31 20.07 5.32 -17.47
N THR A 32 20.52 4.25 -16.82
CA THR A 32 21.89 4.10 -16.34
C THR A 32 22.61 3.05 -17.17
N ILE A 33 23.81 3.33 -17.64
CA ILE A 33 24.59 2.33 -18.38
C ILE A 33 25.43 1.53 -17.38
N LYS A 34 25.33 0.21 -17.44
CA LYS A 34 26.18 -0.71 -16.68
C LYS A 34 27.08 -1.50 -17.61
N GLU A 35 28.31 -1.73 -17.18
CA GLU A 35 29.18 -2.69 -17.83
C GLU A 35 28.85 -4.10 -17.36
N ALA A 36 28.64 -5.01 -18.30
CA ALA A 36 28.40 -6.41 -18.03
C ALA A 36 29.24 -7.27 -18.98
N ARG A 37 29.47 -8.53 -18.60
CA ARG A 37 30.08 -9.50 -19.51
C ARG A 37 29.04 -9.96 -20.53
N GLY A 38 29.35 -9.79 -21.80
CA GLY A 38 28.54 -10.26 -22.91
C GLY A 38 28.64 -11.78 -23.09
N PRO A 39 27.96 -12.32 -24.13
CA PRO A 39 28.00 -13.74 -24.44
C PRO A 39 29.43 -14.19 -24.79
N LEU A 40 29.72 -15.47 -24.54
CA LEU A 40 31.00 -16.07 -24.89
C LEU A 40 31.19 -16.01 -26.41
N GLN A 41 32.30 -15.42 -26.83
CA GLN A 41 32.72 -15.40 -28.23
C GLN A 41 33.94 -16.31 -28.42
N GLN A 42 34.03 -16.91 -29.61
CA GLN A 42 35.16 -17.74 -30.01
C GLN A 42 35.89 -17.07 -31.17
N GLY A 43 37.22 -17.19 -31.18
CA GLY A 43 38.06 -16.62 -32.22
C GLY A 43 39.25 -17.51 -32.54
N ARG A 44 39.91 -17.19 -33.66
CA ARG A 44 41.11 -17.87 -34.13
C ARG A 44 42.10 -16.83 -34.65
N VAL A 45 43.34 -16.93 -34.20
CA VAL A 45 44.49 -16.20 -34.77
C VAL A 45 45.42 -17.19 -35.44
N VAL A 46 45.95 -16.84 -36.60
CA VAL A 46 46.97 -17.62 -37.30
C VAL A 46 48.27 -16.83 -37.31
N PHE A 47 49.35 -17.47 -36.87
CA PHE A 47 50.69 -16.91 -36.87
C PHE A 47 51.54 -17.61 -37.92
N ASN A 48 52.35 -16.84 -38.65
CA ASN A 48 53.39 -17.41 -39.51
C ASN A 48 54.43 -18.11 -38.63
N GLY A 49 54.69 -19.39 -38.89
CA GLY A 49 55.50 -20.20 -37.99
C GLY A 49 56.98 -19.79 -37.93
N PRO A 50 57.67 -19.62 -39.07
CA PRO A 50 59.03 -19.08 -39.09
C PRO A 50 59.14 -17.71 -38.39
N SER A 51 58.21 -16.79 -38.61
CA SER A 51 58.23 -15.48 -37.95
C SER A 51 58.01 -15.60 -36.43
N LEU A 52 57.07 -16.45 -35.99
CA LEU A 52 56.82 -16.66 -34.57
C LEU A 52 58.02 -17.33 -33.87
N TYR A 53 58.69 -18.27 -34.54
CA TYR A 53 59.90 -18.94 -34.04
C TYR A 53 61.06 -17.97 -33.77
N HIS A 54 61.27 -16.99 -34.65
CA HIS A 54 62.33 -15.99 -34.51
C HIS A 54 61.93 -14.77 -33.66
N SER A 55 60.66 -14.66 -33.26
CA SER A 55 60.17 -13.54 -32.44
C SER A 55 60.71 -13.62 -31.02
N HIS A 56 60.89 -12.48 -30.32
CA HIS A 56 61.32 -12.46 -28.91
C HIS A 56 60.38 -13.18 -27.94
N ILE A 57 59.17 -13.55 -28.38
CA ILE A 57 58.13 -14.23 -27.61
C ILE A 57 58.33 -15.77 -27.59
N HIS A 58 59.37 -16.29 -28.27
CA HIS A 58 59.63 -17.73 -28.39
C HIS A 58 60.11 -18.42 -27.10
N GLN A 59 60.56 -17.67 -26.08
CA GLN A 59 61.13 -18.25 -24.85
C GLN A 59 60.06 -19.04 -24.09
N GLY A 60 60.23 -20.36 -24.02
CA GLY A 60 59.29 -21.27 -23.35
C GLY A 60 58.02 -21.61 -24.13
N LEU A 61 57.69 -20.89 -25.21
CA LEU A 61 56.49 -21.12 -26.03
C LEU A 61 56.58 -22.41 -26.85
N PHE A 62 57.78 -22.80 -27.30
CA PHE A 62 57.98 -23.98 -28.13
C PHE A 62 58.63 -25.13 -27.35
N SER A 63 58.19 -26.36 -27.61
CA SER A 63 58.97 -27.57 -27.34
C SER A 63 59.67 -28.00 -28.63
N MET A 64 60.89 -28.50 -28.51
CA MET A 64 61.71 -28.94 -29.65
C MET A 64 61.99 -30.44 -29.56
N PRO A 65 60.98 -31.32 -29.66
CA PRO A 65 61.21 -32.75 -29.70
C PRO A 65 62.00 -33.14 -30.95
N ARG A 66 62.79 -34.20 -30.81
CA ARG A 66 63.50 -34.83 -31.92
C ARG A 66 62.55 -35.80 -32.60
N VAL A 67 62.18 -35.53 -33.86
CA VAL A 67 61.19 -36.35 -34.59
C VAL A 67 61.87 -37.36 -35.54
N LYS A 68 62.95 -36.95 -36.21
CA LYS A 68 63.78 -37.83 -37.07
C LYS A 68 65.21 -37.89 -36.54
N LYS A 69 66.03 -38.85 -37.02
CA LYS A 69 67.41 -39.10 -36.57
C LYS A 69 68.28 -37.84 -36.40
N ARG A 70 68.01 -36.71 -37.06
CA ARG A 70 68.74 -35.44 -36.84
C ARG A 70 67.89 -34.17 -36.99
N HIS A 71 66.57 -34.23 -36.85
CA HIS A 71 65.69 -33.05 -37.04
C HIS A 71 64.90 -32.72 -35.77
N PHE A 72 64.95 -31.43 -35.37
CA PHE A 72 64.17 -30.87 -34.27
C PHE A 72 63.07 -29.97 -34.82
N VAL A 73 61.83 -30.18 -34.39
CA VAL A 73 60.66 -29.45 -34.89
C VAL A 73 60.04 -28.64 -33.75
N ALA A 74 59.76 -27.37 -33.99
CA ALA A 74 59.13 -26.49 -33.02
C ALA A 74 57.64 -26.80 -32.89
N HIS A 75 57.23 -27.43 -31.80
CA HIS A 75 55.83 -27.61 -31.45
C HIS A 75 55.41 -26.52 -30.47
N ILE A 76 54.32 -25.81 -30.76
CA ILE A 76 53.78 -24.82 -29.81
C ILE A 76 53.23 -25.54 -28.58
N ARG A 77 53.60 -25.07 -27.38
CA ARG A 77 53.09 -25.59 -26.12
C ARG A 77 51.76 -24.93 -25.78
N ASN A 78 50.84 -25.70 -25.20
CA ASN A 78 49.56 -25.19 -24.69
C ASN A 78 49.73 -24.53 -23.31
N ILE A 79 50.57 -23.49 -23.23
CA ILE A 79 50.81 -22.73 -22.01
C ILE A 79 49.84 -21.53 -21.98
N SER A 80 48.84 -21.59 -21.10
CA SER A 80 47.71 -20.65 -21.06
C SER A 80 48.14 -19.16 -21.01
N HIS A 81 49.04 -18.77 -20.11
CA HIS A 81 49.43 -17.36 -19.96
C HIS A 81 50.19 -16.80 -21.19
N LEU A 82 51.11 -17.57 -21.77
CA LEU A 82 51.84 -17.18 -22.99
C LEU A 82 50.91 -17.08 -24.20
N LEU A 83 50.01 -18.05 -24.37
CA LEU A 83 49.03 -18.03 -25.46
C LEU A 83 48.02 -16.88 -25.31
N LYS A 84 47.57 -16.57 -24.10
CA LYS A 84 46.70 -15.39 -23.85
C LYS A 84 47.43 -14.07 -24.15
N ALA A 85 48.72 -13.96 -23.80
CA ALA A 85 49.52 -12.79 -24.13
C ALA A 85 49.68 -12.60 -25.66
N LEU A 86 49.95 -13.69 -26.39
CA LEU A 86 50.02 -13.68 -27.86
C LEU A 86 48.70 -13.27 -28.51
N VAL A 87 47.57 -13.81 -28.03
CA VAL A 87 46.24 -13.44 -28.52
C VAL A 87 45.99 -11.96 -28.20
N SER A 88 46.21 -11.52 -26.97
CA SER A 88 46.02 -10.13 -26.52
C SER A 88 46.82 -9.14 -27.37
N GLN A 89 48.10 -9.42 -27.65
CA GLN A 89 48.93 -8.55 -28.47
C GLN A 89 48.41 -8.41 -29.90
N ARG A 90 47.85 -9.48 -30.47
CA ARG A 90 47.34 -9.47 -31.85
C ARG A 90 45.94 -8.89 -31.97
N THR A 91 45.06 -9.14 -31.00
CA THR A 91 43.63 -8.79 -31.06
C THR A 91 43.27 -7.56 -30.23
N LYS A 92 44.20 -7.07 -29.40
CA LYS A 92 44.01 -6.01 -28.40
C LYS A 92 42.97 -6.37 -27.31
N ILE A 93 42.60 -7.65 -27.18
CA ILE A 93 41.70 -8.13 -26.12
C ILE A 93 42.50 -8.27 -24.82
N PRO A 94 42.08 -7.65 -23.70
CA PRO A 94 42.77 -7.78 -22.42
C PRO A 94 42.92 -9.25 -22.00
N VAL A 95 44.09 -9.62 -21.48
CA VAL A 95 44.40 -11.00 -21.04
C VAL A 95 43.38 -11.52 -20.00
N SER A 96 42.84 -10.62 -19.17
CA SER A 96 41.81 -10.93 -18.17
C SER A 96 40.48 -11.39 -18.76
N ASP A 97 40.16 -10.98 -19.99
CA ASP A 97 38.86 -11.22 -20.62
C ASP A 97 38.87 -12.53 -21.45
N ILE A 98 40.06 -13.09 -21.70
CA ILE A 98 40.26 -14.36 -22.40
C ILE A 98 40.06 -15.52 -21.41
N GLN A 99 39.07 -16.37 -21.67
CA GLN A 99 38.72 -17.49 -20.79
C GLN A 99 39.57 -18.72 -21.10
N SER A 100 39.50 -19.22 -22.34
CA SER A 100 40.25 -20.40 -22.79
C SER A 100 41.10 -20.11 -24.02
N VAL A 101 42.22 -20.82 -24.15
CA VAL A 101 43.13 -20.74 -25.31
C VAL A 101 43.69 -22.13 -25.61
N SER A 102 43.84 -22.45 -26.89
CA SER A 102 44.52 -23.65 -27.35
C SER A 102 45.24 -23.39 -28.66
N ALA A 103 46.41 -24.00 -28.83
CA ALA A 103 47.26 -23.84 -29.99
C ALA A 103 47.41 -25.16 -30.75
N GLY A 104 47.38 -25.06 -32.07
CA GLY A 104 47.60 -26.14 -33.02
C GLY A 104 48.75 -25.83 -33.96
N ASN A 105 49.43 -26.88 -34.38
CA ASN A 105 50.51 -26.83 -35.37
C ASN A 105 49.92 -27.14 -36.76
N ASN A 106 50.19 -26.32 -37.78
CA ASN A 106 49.51 -26.43 -39.06
C ASN A 106 50.48 -26.23 -40.25
N GLY A 107 50.33 -27.05 -41.29
CA GLY A 107 51.11 -26.99 -42.53
C GLY A 107 52.43 -27.77 -42.48
N ASP A 108 53.21 -27.65 -43.55
CA ASP A 108 54.48 -28.38 -43.71
C ASP A 108 55.62 -27.80 -42.87
N TRP A 109 56.70 -28.57 -42.73
CA TRP A 109 57.90 -28.15 -42.00
C TRP A 109 58.75 -27.19 -42.82
N VAL A 110 58.94 -25.98 -42.30
CA VAL A 110 59.80 -24.95 -42.87
C VAL A 110 61.11 -24.89 -42.08
N LYS A 111 62.24 -24.92 -42.78
CA LYS A 111 63.58 -24.88 -42.16
C LYS A 111 63.83 -23.48 -41.57
N VAL A 112 64.15 -23.42 -40.28
CA VAL A 112 64.43 -22.18 -39.53
C VAL A 112 65.87 -22.11 -39.02
N GLY A 113 66.67 -23.18 -39.20
CA GLY A 113 68.08 -23.19 -38.84
C GLY A 113 68.76 -24.52 -39.15
N HIS A 114 70.01 -24.68 -38.72
CA HIS A 114 70.72 -25.96 -38.87
C HIS A 114 69.98 -27.07 -38.11
N LYS A 115 69.43 -28.04 -38.85
CA LYS A 115 68.64 -29.17 -38.31
C LYS A 115 67.37 -28.77 -37.52
N ARG A 116 66.93 -27.51 -37.62
CA ARG A 116 65.75 -26.96 -36.90
C ARG A 116 64.65 -26.55 -37.87
N TYR A 117 63.43 -26.97 -37.56
CA TYR A 117 62.24 -26.74 -38.40
C TYR A 117 61.09 -26.16 -37.54
N SER A 118 60.22 -25.38 -38.16
CA SER A 118 58.97 -24.89 -37.61
C SER A 118 57.82 -25.29 -38.54
N PHE A 119 56.58 -25.35 -38.05
CA PHE A 119 55.43 -25.54 -38.93
C PHE A 119 55.19 -24.29 -39.78
N GLY A 120 54.60 -24.41 -40.96
CA GLY A 120 54.30 -23.25 -41.81
C GLY A 120 53.42 -22.21 -41.09
N SER A 121 52.51 -22.65 -40.22
CA SER A 121 51.70 -21.77 -39.37
C SER A 121 51.35 -22.39 -38.02
N TYR A 122 51.07 -21.54 -37.04
CA TYR A 122 50.47 -21.94 -35.77
C TYR A 122 49.09 -21.30 -35.64
N THR A 123 48.10 -22.12 -35.33
CA THR A 123 46.72 -21.68 -35.14
C THR A 123 46.42 -21.61 -33.65
N VAL A 124 46.06 -20.45 -33.13
CA VAL A 124 45.58 -20.29 -31.75
C VAL A 124 44.09 -20.04 -31.75
N ARG A 125 43.32 -20.95 -31.16
CA ARG A 125 41.89 -20.78 -30.89
C ARG A 125 41.71 -20.24 -29.48
N TYR A 126 40.78 -19.31 -29.30
CA TYR A 126 40.52 -18.71 -28.00
C TYR A 126 39.03 -18.43 -27.81
N SER A 127 38.61 -18.30 -26.55
CA SER A 127 37.30 -17.79 -26.18
C SER A 127 37.41 -16.62 -25.21
N TYR A 128 36.52 -15.65 -25.34
CA TYR A 128 36.53 -14.46 -24.50
C TYR A 128 35.11 -13.92 -24.32
N THR A 129 34.88 -13.16 -23.26
CA THR A 129 33.61 -12.47 -23.02
C THR A 129 33.84 -10.96 -23.14
N PRO A 130 33.33 -10.28 -24.18
CA PRO A 130 33.50 -8.84 -24.30
C PRO A 130 32.76 -8.13 -23.18
N LYS A 131 33.30 -7.00 -22.70
CA LYS A 131 32.56 -6.09 -21.84
C LYS A 131 31.59 -5.30 -22.71
N ILE A 132 30.30 -5.48 -22.46
CA ILE A 132 29.23 -4.77 -23.16
C ILE A 132 28.60 -3.74 -22.23
N LYS A 133 28.20 -2.61 -22.80
CA LYS A 133 27.44 -1.56 -22.10
C LYS A 133 25.95 -1.86 -22.24
N ILE A 134 25.28 -2.14 -21.13
CA ILE A 134 23.85 -2.47 -21.11
C ILE A 134 23.09 -1.29 -20.47
N PRO A 135 22.08 -0.73 -21.16
CA PRO A 135 21.19 0.26 -20.55
C PRO A 135 20.27 -0.40 -19.54
N VAL A 136 20.22 0.14 -18.33
CA VAL A 136 19.32 -0.23 -17.25
C VAL A 136 18.29 0.88 -17.08
N PHE A 137 17.03 0.52 -17.24
CA PHE A 137 15.90 1.43 -17.26
C PHE A 137 15.26 1.54 -15.88
N SER A 138 14.95 2.76 -15.44
CA SER A 138 14.26 3.05 -14.19
C SER A 138 13.45 4.33 -14.30
N TRP A 139 12.32 4.43 -13.62
CA TRP A 139 11.47 5.63 -13.64
C TRP A 139 11.61 6.40 -12.33
N THR A 140 11.60 7.74 -12.38
CA THR A 140 11.51 8.58 -11.17
C THR A 140 10.13 8.43 -10.53
N ASN A 141 10.05 8.57 -9.20
CA ASN A 141 8.77 8.59 -8.49
C ASN A 141 8.56 9.94 -7.79
N GLU A 142 8.25 10.97 -8.58
CA GLU A 142 7.84 12.29 -8.07
C GLU A 142 6.36 12.31 -7.65
N CYS A 143 5.60 11.29 -8.04
CA CYS A 143 4.18 11.11 -7.72
C CYS A 143 3.92 10.55 -6.32
N GLY A 144 4.97 10.25 -5.53
CA GLY A 144 4.85 9.53 -4.27
C GLY A 144 3.87 10.13 -3.27
N ALA A 145 3.76 11.46 -3.20
CA ALA A 145 2.80 12.15 -2.33
C ALA A 145 1.34 11.89 -2.73
N LEU A 146 1.04 11.91 -4.03
CA LEU A 146 -0.30 11.62 -4.55
C LEU A 146 -0.62 10.13 -4.41
N GLU A 147 0.35 9.25 -4.68
CA GLU A 147 0.21 7.81 -4.44
C GLU A 147 -0.15 7.50 -2.98
N ASN A 148 0.49 8.15 -2.01
CA ASN A 148 0.17 7.99 -0.59
C ASN A 148 -1.27 8.41 -0.27
N LYS A 149 -1.77 9.47 -0.91
CA LYS A 149 -3.18 9.88 -0.78
C LYS A 149 -4.14 8.88 -1.43
N VAL A 150 -3.75 8.23 -2.53
CA VAL A 150 -4.52 7.11 -3.10
C VAL A 150 -4.58 5.93 -2.13
N ASP A 151 -3.49 5.64 -1.42
CA ASP A 151 -3.45 4.58 -0.40
C ASP A 151 -4.45 4.85 0.75
N GLN A 152 -4.54 6.11 1.18
CA GLN A 152 -5.52 6.58 2.16
C GLN A 152 -6.97 6.63 1.63
N GLY A 153 -7.18 6.44 0.32
CA GLY A 153 -8.50 6.56 -0.32
C GLY A 153 -8.97 7.99 -0.54
N LEU A 154 -8.07 8.97 -0.39
CA LEU A 154 -8.34 10.38 -0.65
C LEU A 154 -8.21 10.74 -2.13
N CYS A 155 -7.37 10.02 -2.87
CA CYS A 155 -7.20 10.22 -4.31
C CYS A 155 -7.49 8.95 -5.12
N SER A 156 -7.74 9.12 -6.41
CA SER A 156 -7.89 8.06 -7.40
C SER A 156 -7.05 8.37 -8.65
N TYR A 157 -6.66 7.34 -9.39
CA TYR A 157 -5.93 7.50 -10.65
C TYR A 157 -6.90 8.00 -11.73
N GLY A 158 -6.53 9.07 -12.43
CA GLY A 158 -7.27 9.63 -13.57
C GLY A 158 -6.72 9.15 -14.91
N SER A 159 -5.54 9.65 -15.31
CA SER A 159 -4.96 9.35 -16.63
C SER A 159 -3.44 9.21 -16.64
N LYS A 160 -2.92 8.50 -17.65
CA LYS A 160 -1.49 8.39 -18.01
C LYS A 160 -1.30 8.93 -19.41
N VAL A 161 -0.51 9.99 -19.57
CA VAL A 161 -0.19 10.52 -20.91
C VAL A 161 1.32 10.58 -21.09
N CYS A 162 1.80 10.07 -22.21
CA CYS A 162 3.19 10.23 -22.60
C CYS A 162 3.41 11.68 -23.07
N THR A 163 4.18 12.47 -22.33
CA THR A 163 4.48 13.87 -22.69
C THR A 163 5.75 13.99 -23.51
N GLN A 164 6.67 13.03 -23.38
CA GLN A 164 7.85 12.92 -24.25
C GLN A 164 7.81 11.58 -24.99
N GLY A 165 7.35 11.61 -26.23
CA GLY A 165 7.14 10.43 -27.07
C GLY A 165 8.44 9.75 -27.53
N LYS A 166 8.32 9.00 -28.63
CA LYS A 166 9.39 8.15 -29.14
C LYS A 166 10.61 8.98 -29.53
N GLN A 167 11.74 8.71 -28.90
CA GLN A 167 13.00 9.39 -29.19
C GLN A 167 14.18 8.43 -28.94
N THR A 168 15.26 8.60 -29.70
CA THR A 168 16.55 7.96 -29.42
C THR A 168 17.47 8.95 -28.73
N ARG A 169 18.00 8.59 -27.56
CA ARG A 169 18.96 9.41 -26.80
C ARG A 169 20.30 8.70 -26.70
N LEU A 170 21.38 9.45 -26.83
CA LEU A 170 22.74 8.93 -26.64
C LEU A 170 23.13 9.06 -25.17
N ILE A 171 23.26 7.93 -24.47
CA ILE A 171 23.54 7.91 -23.03
C ILE A 171 24.86 7.17 -22.82
N GLN A 172 25.90 7.89 -22.40
CA GLN A 172 27.28 7.38 -22.26
C GLN A 172 27.80 6.63 -23.50
N GLY A 173 27.44 7.12 -24.69
CA GLY A 173 27.83 6.57 -25.99
C GLY A 173 26.97 5.40 -26.47
N VAL A 174 25.93 4.99 -25.72
CA VAL A 174 24.98 3.96 -26.14
C VAL A 174 23.72 4.63 -26.70
N PRO A 175 23.31 4.35 -27.95
CA PRO A 175 22.04 4.82 -28.47
C PRO A 175 20.90 4.02 -27.83
N VAL A 176 20.02 4.71 -27.10
CA VAL A 176 18.89 4.11 -26.41
C VAL A 176 17.61 4.67 -27.04
N THR A 177 16.84 3.79 -27.68
CA THR A 177 15.54 4.13 -28.26
C THR A 177 14.44 3.69 -27.30
N GLN A 178 13.52 4.60 -26.97
CA GLN A 178 12.35 4.33 -26.14
C GLN A 178 11.13 5.02 -26.71
N ASP A 179 9.97 4.40 -26.53
CA ASP A 179 8.69 4.94 -27.04
C ASP A 179 8.17 6.10 -26.19
N CYS A 180 8.58 6.18 -24.92
CA CYS A 180 8.26 7.29 -24.04
C CYS A 180 9.36 7.56 -23.03
N TRP A 181 9.73 8.82 -22.87
CA TRP A 181 10.76 9.29 -21.94
C TRP A 181 10.20 9.98 -20.70
N GLU A 182 8.96 10.47 -20.77
CA GLU A 182 8.29 11.17 -19.67
C GLU A 182 6.80 10.88 -19.74
N TYR A 183 6.24 10.48 -18.60
CA TYR A 183 4.81 10.35 -18.42
C TYR A 183 4.30 11.43 -17.48
N THR A 184 3.17 12.02 -17.81
CA THR A 184 2.36 12.83 -16.89
C THR A 184 1.17 12.00 -16.42
N PHE A 185 0.98 12.00 -15.10
CA PHE A 185 -0.06 11.26 -14.40
C PHE A 185 -1.05 12.28 -13.84
N THR A 186 -2.34 12.03 -14.04
CA THR A 186 -3.42 12.84 -13.45
C THR A 186 -4.11 12.03 -12.36
N TYR A 187 -4.37 12.66 -11.22
CA TYR A 187 -5.07 12.09 -10.06
C TYR A 187 -6.28 12.96 -9.72
N HIS A 188 -7.37 12.34 -9.31
CA HIS A 188 -8.54 13.05 -8.78
C HIS A 188 -8.61 12.84 -7.29
N CYS A 189 -8.54 13.94 -6.53
CA CYS A 189 -8.43 13.92 -5.08
C CYS A 189 -9.65 14.56 -4.43
N SER A 190 -10.26 13.81 -3.53
CA SER A 190 -11.31 14.25 -2.60
C SER A 190 -10.70 14.83 -1.32
N TYR A 191 -11.43 15.77 -0.72
CA TYR A 191 -11.04 16.49 0.49
C TYR A 191 -12.16 16.36 1.52
N PRO A 192 -12.22 15.25 2.27
CA PRO A 192 -13.25 15.05 3.27
C PRO A 192 -13.14 16.11 4.38
N SER A 193 -14.25 16.78 4.68
CA SER A 193 -14.39 17.68 5.82
C SER A 193 -14.61 16.88 7.11
N LYS A 194 -14.21 17.44 8.26
CA LYS A 194 -14.40 16.79 9.57
C LYS A 194 -15.79 16.99 10.16
N ASP A 195 -16.44 18.11 9.81
CA ASP A 195 -17.73 18.53 10.37
C ASP A 195 -18.84 18.42 9.33
N GLU A 196 -19.20 17.18 8.96
CA GLU A 196 -20.24 16.95 7.95
C GLU A 196 -21.56 17.63 8.36
N CYS A 197 -22.10 18.49 7.48
CA CYS A 197 -23.36 19.23 7.69
C CYS A 197 -24.62 18.36 7.78
N GLY A 198 -24.49 17.02 7.72
CA GLY A 198 -25.58 16.05 7.75
C GLY A 198 -26.54 16.22 8.93
N PRO A 199 -26.04 16.32 10.19
CA PRO A 199 -26.89 16.50 11.37
C PRO A 199 -27.74 17.78 11.32
N LEU A 200 -27.22 18.89 10.79
CA LEU A 200 -27.97 20.15 10.66
C LEU A 200 -29.10 20.02 9.63
N ARG A 201 -28.84 19.34 8.50
CA ARG A 201 -29.90 19.01 7.52
C ARG A 201 -30.95 18.07 8.13
N ALA A 202 -30.53 17.10 8.93
CA ALA A 202 -31.44 16.15 9.58
C ALA A 202 -32.30 16.79 10.69
N ARG A 203 -31.81 17.87 11.33
CA ARG A 203 -32.56 18.73 12.27
C ARG A 203 -33.55 19.68 11.58
N GLY A 204 -33.57 19.72 10.25
CA GLY A 204 -34.46 20.60 9.48
C GLY A 204 -33.99 22.06 9.41
N CYS A 205 -32.70 22.33 9.68
CA CYS A 205 -32.13 23.65 9.50
C CYS A 205 -32.02 24.00 8.01
N VAL A 206 -32.19 25.27 7.65
CA VAL A 206 -32.15 25.75 6.26
C VAL A 206 -30.80 26.41 5.97
N GLN A 207 -30.17 26.05 4.85
CA GLN A 207 -28.92 26.66 4.42
C GLN A 207 -29.17 28.09 3.91
N ILE A 208 -28.46 29.07 4.48
CA ILE A 208 -28.60 30.50 4.14
C ILE A 208 -27.36 31.07 3.44
N HIS A 209 -26.18 30.49 3.63
CA HIS A 209 -24.95 30.93 2.98
C HIS A 209 -24.02 29.76 2.64
N SER A 210 -23.25 29.90 1.57
CA SER A 210 -22.21 28.97 1.15
C SER A 210 -20.97 29.73 0.74
N GLN A 211 -19.85 29.47 1.43
CA GLN A 211 -18.58 30.11 1.14
C GLN A 211 -17.50 29.06 0.89
N CYS A 212 -16.69 29.26 -0.14
CA CYS A 212 -15.55 28.39 -0.39
C CYS A 212 -14.44 28.66 0.64
N LYS A 213 -14.15 27.68 1.49
CA LYS A 213 -13.08 27.76 2.50
C LYS A 213 -11.72 27.40 1.90
N GLN A 214 -11.67 26.32 1.12
CA GLN A 214 -10.44 25.85 0.50
C GLN A 214 -10.64 25.63 -1.00
N LYS A 215 -9.75 26.24 -1.79
CA LYS A 215 -9.77 26.19 -3.25
C LYS A 215 -8.47 25.58 -3.77
N ILE A 216 -8.57 24.65 -4.72
CA ILE A 216 -7.43 24.05 -5.42
C ILE A 216 -7.59 24.33 -6.91
N GLY A 217 -6.71 25.16 -7.47
CA GLY A 217 -6.88 25.71 -8.81
C GLY A 217 -8.17 26.54 -8.87
N ASN A 218 -9.10 26.17 -9.76
CA ASN A 218 -10.41 26.81 -9.84
C ASN A 218 -11.53 26.06 -9.10
N THR A 219 -11.24 24.90 -8.51
CA THR A 219 -12.22 24.02 -7.87
C THR A 219 -12.26 24.27 -6.38
N CYS A 220 -13.46 24.45 -5.81
CA CYS A 220 -13.63 24.52 -4.37
C CYS A 220 -13.75 23.12 -3.78
N VAL A 221 -12.81 22.76 -2.90
CA VAL A 221 -12.69 21.41 -2.34
C VAL A 221 -13.28 21.29 -0.93
N VAL A 222 -13.48 22.42 -0.23
CA VAL A 222 -14.16 22.47 1.07
C VAL A 222 -15.01 23.74 1.13
N TYR A 223 -16.28 23.60 1.46
CA TYR A 223 -17.22 24.69 1.68
C TYR A 223 -17.49 24.87 3.17
N THR A 224 -17.61 26.12 3.60
CA THR A 224 -18.24 26.48 4.87
C THR A 224 -19.69 26.82 4.57
N GLN A 225 -20.62 26.02 5.11
CA GLN A 225 -22.05 26.25 4.99
C GLN A 225 -22.56 26.94 6.26
N THR A 226 -23.45 27.90 6.10
CA THR A 226 -24.16 28.54 7.21
C THR A 226 -25.63 28.13 7.15
N TYR A 227 -26.13 27.59 8.26
CA TYR A 227 -27.51 27.12 8.43
C TYR A 227 -28.22 27.97 9.49
N GLN A 228 -29.50 28.23 9.25
CA GLN A 228 -30.42 28.80 10.23
C GLN A 228 -31.34 27.69 10.75
N CYS A 229 -31.23 27.42 12.05
CA CYS A 229 -32.05 26.43 12.74
C CYS A 229 -33.16 27.16 13.51
N LYS A 230 -34.39 26.68 13.41
CA LYS A 230 -35.45 27.13 14.32
C LYS A 230 -35.13 26.59 15.70
N GLY A 231 -35.03 27.48 16.69
CA GLY A 231 -34.72 27.08 18.07
C GLY A 231 -35.73 26.08 18.63
N ASP A 232 -35.27 25.22 19.54
CA ASP A 232 -36.14 24.28 20.23
C ASP A 232 -37.27 25.03 20.93
N LYS A 233 -38.51 24.54 20.76
CA LYS A 233 -39.65 25.08 21.50
C LYS A 233 -39.44 24.75 22.98
N GLN A 234 -38.89 25.69 23.75
CA GLN A 234 -38.90 25.59 25.20
C GLN A 234 -40.34 25.78 25.68
N THR A 235 -41.07 24.69 25.86
CA THR A 235 -42.36 24.69 26.55
C THR A 235 -42.08 24.94 28.04
N LYS A 236 -42.07 26.20 28.46
CA LYS A 236 -42.12 26.54 29.89
C LYS A 236 -43.53 26.27 30.39
N TYR A 237 -43.72 25.17 31.10
CA TYR A 237 -44.94 24.93 31.86
C TYR A 237 -44.91 25.81 33.12
N THR A 238 -45.66 26.90 33.14
CA THR A 238 -46.01 27.56 34.40
C THR A 238 -47.32 26.95 34.90
N ILE A 239 -47.22 26.09 35.91
CA ILE A 239 -48.38 25.54 36.60
C ILE A 239 -49.02 26.69 37.39
N LYS A 240 -50.13 27.23 36.90
CA LYS A 240 -51.08 27.97 37.74
C LYS A 240 -52.03 26.93 38.35
N GLY A 241 -52.22 27.01 39.66
CA GLY A 241 -52.78 25.95 40.50
C GLY A 241 -54.08 25.31 39.99
N GLY A 242 -54.21 24.01 40.30
CA GLY A 242 -55.41 23.21 40.07
C GLY A 242 -55.09 21.78 39.64
N GLN A 243 -55.18 20.83 40.59
CA GLN A 243 -55.15 19.36 40.49
C GLN A 243 -54.10 18.71 39.57
N THR A 244 -53.10 18.10 40.23
CA THR A 244 -52.10 17.17 39.71
C THR A 244 -52.73 16.02 38.91
N PRO A 245 -52.27 15.71 37.68
CA PRO A 245 -52.66 14.47 37.03
C PRO A 245 -51.96 13.31 37.76
N PHE A 246 -52.77 12.39 38.28
CA PHE A 246 -52.32 11.18 38.95
C PHE A 246 -51.51 10.28 37.99
N CYS A 247 -50.25 10.04 38.32
CA CYS A 247 -49.44 8.94 37.78
C CYS A 247 -49.41 7.84 38.85
N LEU A 248 -50.36 6.90 38.79
CA LEU A 248 -50.61 5.92 39.86
C LEU A 248 -49.57 4.79 39.99
N ASP A 249 -48.51 4.77 39.19
CA ASP A 249 -47.38 3.83 39.32
C ASP A 249 -46.00 4.49 39.07
N GLY A 250 -45.92 5.82 39.08
CA GLY A 250 -44.64 6.54 39.00
C GLY A 250 -43.90 6.48 37.65
N ASN A 251 -44.45 5.86 36.59
CA ASN A 251 -43.88 5.90 35.24
C ASN A 251 -44.83 6.56 34.24
N CYS A 252 -44.88 7.89 34.27
CA CYS A 252 -45.42 8.69 33.18
C CYS A 252 -44.25 9.13 32.29
N ARG A 253 -44.01 8.37 31.22
CA ARG A 253 -43.17 8.82 30.11
C ARG A 253 -44.05 9.06 28.90
N ASP A 254 -44.13 10.32 28.48
CA ASP A 254 -44.49 10.66 27.11
C ASP A 254 -43.50 9.96 26.18
N GLN A 255 -44.00 9.08 25.30
CA GLN A 255 -43.20 8.46 24.24
C GLN A 255 -43.22 9.31 22.97
N SER A 256 -43.02 10.62 23.09
CA SER A 256 -42.60 11.42 21.93
C SER A 256 -41.13 11.12 21.69
N TRP A 257 -40.85 10.42 20.60
CA TRP A 257 -39.49 10.12 20.15
C TRP A 257 -38.82 11.40 19.68
N ASP A 258 -38.26 12.17 20.60
CA ASP A 258 -37.26 13.16 20.24
C ASP A 258 -35.97 12.40 19.90
N LYS A 259 -35.38 12.71 18.73
CA LYS A 259 -34.07 12.22 18.30
C LYS A 259 -33.00 12.77 19.25
N ASN A 260 -32.86 12.20 20.44
CA ASN A 260 -31.78 12.54 21.35
C ASN A 260 -30.57 11.65 21.08
N ASP A 261 -29.38 12.28 21.06
CA ASP A 261 -28.08 11.65 20.85
C ASP A 261 -27.82 10.49 21.85
N GLU A 262 -28.36 10.58 23.06
CA GLU A 262 -28.23 9.57 24.12
C GLU A 262 -28.90 8.24 23.80
N MET A 263 -30.01 8.25 23.05
CA MET A 263 -30.67 7.01 22.66
C MET A 263 -29.87 6.28 21.58
N MET A 264 -29.22 7.05 20.68
CA MET A 264 -28.39 6.52 19.61
C MET A 264 -27.09 5.91 20.15
N SER A 265 -26.45 6.55 21.12
CA SER A 265 -25.28 6.00 21.81
C SER A 265 -25.63 4.74 22.61
N SER A 266 -26.81 4.69 23.23
CA SER A 266 -27.29 3.50 23.95
C SER A 266 -27.58 2.33 23.02
N LEU A 267 -28.23 2.57 21.88
CA LEU A 267 -28.44 1.56 20.85
C LEU A 267 -27.09 1.07 20.27
N ALA A 268 -26.10 1.97 20.18
CA ALA A 268 -24.75 1.62 19.76
C ALA A 268 -24.06 0.65 20.71
N GLN A 269 -24.14 0.91 22.00
CA GLN A 269 -23.62 0.01 23.01
C GLN A 269 -24.34 -1.35 22.95
N LEU A 270 -25.68 -1.37 22.84
CA LEU A 270 -26.45 -2.61 22.77
C LEU A 270 -26.17 -3.44 21.51
N THR A 271 -26.01 -2.79 20.36
CA THR A 271 -25.67 -3.48 19.10
C THR A 271 -24.26 -4.04 19.14
N LEU A 272 -23.31 -3.29 19.69
CA LEU A 272 -21.95 -3.75 19.93
C LEU A 272 -21.93 -4.95 20.90
N LEU A 273 -22.65 -4.89 22.03
CA LEU A 273 -22.83 -5.98 22.98
C LEU A 273 -23.46 -7.22 22.34
N LYS A 274 -24.42 -7.03 21.42
CA LYS A 274 -25.03 -8.13 20.66
C LYS A 274 -24.03 -8.80 19.72
N GLU A 275 -23.15 -8.04 19.07
CA GLU A 275 -22.09 -8.59 18.21
C GLU A 275 -21.02 -9.37 19.00
N MET A 276 -20.84 -9.08 20.30
CA MET A 276 -19.93 -9.83 21.18
C MET A 276 -20.31 -11.30 21.34
N GLN A 277 -21.60 -11.63 21.32
CA GLN A 277 -22.10 -12.98 21.61
C GLN A 277 -21.67 -14.04 20.58
N GLY A 278 -21.11 -13.66 19.42
CA GLY A 278 -20.76 -14.59 18.34
C GLY A 278 -19.30 -14.59 17.87
N LYS A 279 -18.39 -13.77 18.44
CA LYS A 279 -17.04 -13.55 17.87
C LYS A 279 -15.90 -13.52 18.90
N PHE A 280 -15.97 -14.34 19.94
CA PHE A 280 -14.86 -14.49 20.87
C PHE A 280 -13.76 -15.36 20.23
N LYS A 281 -12.64 -14.77 19.82
CA LYS A 281 -11.47 -15.50 19.28
C LYS A 281 -10.25 -15.19 20.15
N ASN A 282 -9.70 -16.22 20.81
CA ASN A 282 -8.45 -16.14 21.58
C ASN A 282 -8.37 -14.97 22.59
N GLY A 283 -9.47 -14.67 23.30
CA GLY A 283 -9.50 -13.58 24.29
C GLY A 283 -9.71 -12.17 23.72
N PHE A 284 -9.81 -12.04 22.39
CA PHE A 284 -10.06 -10.76 21.72
C PHE A 284 -11.47 -10.69 21.12
N ILE A 285 -12.10 -9.53 21.26
CA ILE A 285 -13.45 -9.20 20.80
C ILE A 285 -13.34 -8.14 19.71
N PHE A 286 -14.17 -8.23 18.67
CA PHE A 286 -14.19 -7.29 17.53
C PHE A 286 -12.90 -7.28 16.70
N SER A 287 -12.28 -8.44 16.53
CA SER A 287 -11.08 -8.58 15.69
C SER A 287 -11.36 -8.25 14.23
N GLY A 288 -10.42 -7.54 13.61
CA GLY A 288 -10.37 -7.30 12.17
C GLY A 288 -9.48 -8.33 11.47
N GLU A 289 -9.57 -8.35 10.15
CA GLU A 289 -8.75 -9.19 9.27
C GLU A 289 -7.64 -8.36 8.62
N ASP A 290 -6.41 -8.88 8.62
CA ASP A 290 -5.30 -8.34 7.82
C ASP A 290 -5.59 -8.62 6.34
N ASN A 291 -5.82 -7.55 5.59
CA ASN A 291 -6.01 -7.62 4.14
C ASN A 291 -4.94 -6.76 3.46
N ARG A 292 -4.34 -7.31 2.41
CA ARG A 292 -3.25 -6.66 1.67
C ARG A 292 -3.56 -6.67 0.19
N CYS A 293 -3.13 -5.61 -0.49
CA CYS A 293 -3.24 -5.51 -1.95
C CYS A 293 -1.98 -4.91 -2.55
N SER A 294 -1.75 -5.25 -3.81
CA SER A 294 -0.58 -4.82 -4.56
C SER A 294 -0.87 -3.62 -5.46
N LYS A 295 0.10 -2.71 -5.50
CA LYS A 295 0.11 -1.57 -6.40
C LYS A 295 1.40 -1.56 -7.21
N GLN A 296 1.26 -1.30 -8.50
CA GLN A 296 2.36 -1.09 -9.43
C GLN A 296 2.21 0.30 -10.03
N PRO A 297 2.72 1.34 -9.36
CA PRO A 297 2.44 2.72 -9.73
C PRO A 297 2.85 3.06 -11.17
N LEU A 298 3.98 2.50 -11.61
CA LEU A 298 4.50 2.71 -12.97
C LEU A 298 3.64 2.06 -14.08
N SER A 299 2.90 1.01 -13.74
CA SER A 299 2.03 0.28 -14.66
C SER A 299 0.56 0.65 -14.51
N PHE A 300 0.20 1.64 -13.67
CA PHE A 300 -1.20 2.00 -13.33
C PHE A 300 -2.06 0.82 -12.86
N LYS A 301 -1.43 -0.26 -12.39
CA LYS A 301 -2.15 -1.41 -11.85
C LYS A 301 -2.30 -1.20 -10.35
N ASP A 302 -3.48 -0.78 -9.94
CA ASP A 302 -3.88 -0.67 -8.53
C ASP A 302 -4.91 -1.75 -8.21
N CYS A 303 -4.48 -2.81 -7.51
CA CYS A 303 -5.36 -3.88 -7.06
C CYS A 303 -6.06 -3.59 -5.73
N CYS A 304 -5.84 -2.42 -5.15
CA CYS A 304 -6.47 -2.02 -3.90
C CYS A 304 -7.85 -1.39 -4.09
N GLY A 305 -8.13 -0.83 -5.28
CA GLY A 305 -9.39 -0.16 -5.67
C GLY A 305 -9.75 1.06 -4.80
N SER A 306 -9.94 2.24 -5.38
CA SER A 306 -10.04 3.50 -4.63
C SER A 306 -11.35 3.76 -3.87
N GLY A 307 -12.30 2.84 -3.81
CA GLY A 307 -13.56 3.03 -3.05
C GLY A 307 -14.53 4.07 -3.62
N LYS A 308 -14.06 5.02 -4.45
CA LYS A 308 -14.81 5.98 -5.26
C LYS A 308 -14.11 6.17 -6.63
N GLY A 309 -14.90 6.34 -7.69
CA GLY A 309 -14.44 6.62 -9.06
C GLY A 309 -14.92 5.62 -10.12
N TRP A 310 -15.32 6.12 -11.29
CA TRP A 310 -15.92 5.37 -12.41
C TRP A 310 -14.96 4.40 -13.16
N GLY A 311 -13.68 4.35 -12.77
CA GLY A 311 -12.65 3.50 -13.38
C GLY A 311 -12.19 2.31 -12.55
N THR A 312 -12.77 2.06 -11.36
CA THR A 312 -12.25 1.04 -10.43
C THR A 312 -12.40 -0.41 -10.92
N ASP A 313 -13.36 -0.69 -11.80
CA ASP A 313 -13.69 -2.08 -12.19
C ASP A 313 -12.98 -2.53 -13.48
N LEU A 314 -12.46 -1.61 -14.30
CA LEU A 314 -11.76 -1.93 -15.55
C LEU A 314 -10.31 -2.43 -15.34
N GLY A 315 -9.70 -2.15 -14.19
CA GLY A 315 -8.32 -2.55 -13.86
C GLY A 315 -8.18 -3.80 -12.98
N LEU A 316 -9.26 -4.24 -12.32
CA LEU A 316 -9.22 -5.30 -11.30
C LEU A 316 -9.25 -6.71 -11.87
N ALA A 317 -9.59 -6.91 -13.16
CA ALA A 317 -9.70 -8.25 -13.76
C ALA A 317 -8.45 -9.12 -13.53
N SER A 318 -7.27 -8.49 -13.59
CA SER A 318 -5.96 -9.12 -13.42
C SER A 318 -5.44 -9.18 -11.97
N CYS A 319 -6.25 -8.80 -10.98
CA CYS A 319 -5.94 -8.84 -9.55
C CYS A 319 -6.44 -10.14 -8.90
N SER A 320 -5.85 -10.51 -7.76
CA SER A 320 -6.22 -11.76 -7.06
C SER A 320 -7.64 -11.69 -6.47
N ALA A 321 -8.20 -12.84 -6.12
CA ALA A 321 -9.54 -12.91 -5.52
C ALA A 321 -9.60 -12.15 -4.19
N GLU A 322 -8.54 -12.23 -3.39
CA GLU A 322 -8.40 -11.54 -2.10
C GLU A 322 -8.32 -10.02 -2.30
N GLU A 323 -7.59 -9.56 -3.31
CA GLU A 323 -7.48 -8.15 -3.67
C GLU A 323 -8.84 -7.58 -4.14
N LYS A 324 -9.59 -8.36 -4.93
CA LYS A 324 -10.96 -8.00 -5.34
C LYS A 324 -11.91 -7.93 -4.14
N ALA A 325 -11.83 -8.90 -3.23
CA ALA A 325 -12.64 -8.91 -2.00
C ALA A 325 -12.30 -7.71 -1.10
N LEU A 326 -11.01 -7.38 -0.95
CA LEU A 326 -10.57 -6.18 -0.25
C LEU A 326 -11.10 -4.91 -0.91
N SER A 327 -11.06 -4.82 -2.24
CA SER A 327 -11.62 -3.67 -2.96
C SER A 327 -13.11 -3.47 -2.66
N LYS A 328 -13.89 -4.55 -2.58
CA LYS A 328 -15.30 -4.51 -2.16
C LYS A 328 -15.46 -4.01 -0.72
N LYS A 329 -14.72 -4.58 0.24
CA LYS A 329 -14.74 -4.13 1.64
C LYS A 329 -14.35 -2.65 1.78
N ARG A 330 -13.43 -2.16 0.96
CA ARG A 330 -13.04 -0.74 0.91
C ARG A 330 -14.14 0.16 0.32
N LYS A 331 -14.82 -0.26 -0.75
CA LYS A 331 -16.02 0.45 -1.28
C LYS A 331 -17.12 0.57 -0.22
N GLU A 332 -17.29 -0.47 0.60
CA GLU A 332 -18.24 -0.49 1.73
C GLU A 332 -17.74 0.27 2.98
N ARG A 333 -16.56 0.91 2.92
CA ARG A 333 -15.90 1.66 4.01
C ARG A 333 -15.61 0.84 5.28
N LEU A 334 -15.41 -0.47 5.14
CA LEU A 334 -15.20 -1.40 6.26
C LEU A 334 -13.74 -1.52 6.74
N CYS A 335 -12.80 -0.89 6.03
CA CYS A 335 -11.37 -1.04 6.28
C CYS A 335 -10.72 0.23 6.82
N HIS A 336 -9.83 0.05 7.81
CA HIS A 336 -8.85 1.04 8.26
C HIS A 336 -7.53 0.82 7.51
N TYR A 337 -6.88 1.90 7.07
CA TYR A 337 -5.59 1.84 6.38
C TYR A 337 -4.44 1.90 7.39
N VAL A 338 -3.61 0.86 7.41
CA VAL A 338 -2.45 0.78 8.33
C VAL A 338 -1.22 1.44 7.73
N GLY A 339 -0.99 1.22 6.43
CA GLY A 339 0.14 1.80 5.72
C GLY A 339 0.55 1.01 4.48
N THR A 340 1.61 1.47 3.82
CA THR A 340 2.11 0.88 2.58
C THR A 340 3.62 0.67 2.69
N TYR A 341 4.09 -0.46 2.19
CA TYR A 341 5.52 -0.76 2.14
C TYR A 341 5.96 -1.22 0.75
N CYS A 342 7.24 -1.04 0.46
CA CYS A 342 7.81 -1.54 -0.78
C CYS A 342 8.06 -3.04 -0.70
N ALA A 343 7.33 -3.82 -1.50
CA ALA A 343 7.49 -5.26 -1.58
C ALA A 343 8.60 -5.67 -2.57
N LYS A 344 8.81 -4.88 -3.63
CA LYS A 344 9.88 -5.12 -4.60
C LYS A 344 10.53 -3.81 -5.02
N LYS A 345 11.83 -3.70 -4.77
CA LYS A 345 12.68 -2.60 -5.23
C LYS A 345 13.44 -3.01 -6.49
N LEU A 346 13.69 -2.05 -7.36
CA LEU A 346 14.63 -2.24 -8.46
C LEU A 346 16.04 -2.34 -7.85
N PRO A 347 16.79 -3.44 -8.06
CA PRO A 347 18.07 -3.68 -7.37
C PRO A 347 19.13 -2.60 -7.60
N VAL A 348 18.99 -1.84 -8.69
CA VAL A 348 20.01 -0.91 -9.18
C VAL A 348 19.79 0.53 -8.72
N VAL A 349 18.53 0.94 -8.56
CA VAL A 349 18.15 2.35 -8.33
C VAL A 349 17.41 2.50 -7.00
N GLY A 350 17.08 1.39 -6.32
CA GLY A 350 16.33 1.41 -5.06
C GLY A 350 14.86 1.82 -5.21
N THR A 351 14.43 2.24 -6.40
CA THR A 351 13.05 2.63 -6.71
C THR A 351 12.09 1.48 -6.48
N CYS A 352 10.97 1.76 -5.81
CA CYS A 352 9.94 0.76 -5.57
C CYS A 352 9.11 0.48 -6.82
N ILE A 353 9.12 -0.75 -7.31
CA ILE A 353 8.33 -1.17 -8.48
C ILE A 353 7.02 -1.88 -8.12
N LYS A 354 6.95 -2.45 -6.91
CA LYS A 354 5.74 -3.07 -6.38
C LYS A 354 5.58 -2.69 -4.91
N LYS A 355 4.51 -1.97 -4.63
CA LYS A 355 4.08 -1.62 -3.27
C LYS A 355 3.01 -2.61 -2.80
N LYS A 356 2.95 -2.83 -1.49
CA LYS A 356 1.84 -3.52 -0.82
C LYS A 356 1.21 -2.57 0.18
N ALA A 357 -0.07 -2.26 -0.02
CA ALA A 357 -0.87 -1.50 0.93
C ALA A 357 -1.60 -2.48 1.86
N VAL A 358 -1.68 -2.12 3.13
CA VAL A 358 -2.17 -2.97 4.20
C VAL A 358 -3.33 -2.31 4.93
N TYR A 359 -4.37 -3.10 5.17
CA TYR A 359 -5.63 -2.64 5.73
C TYR A 359 -6.11 -3.63 6.79
N CYS A 360 -6.65 -3.10 7.88
CA CYS A 360 -7.43 -3.87 8.84
C CYS A 360 -8.91 -3.71 8.49
N CYS A 361 -9.55 -4.78 8.03
CA CYS A 361 -10.96 -4.74 7.64
C CYS A 361 -11.84 -5.39 8.70
N PHE A 362 -12.97 -4.76 9.01
CA PHE A 362 -13.91 -5.19 10.03
C PHE A 362 -15.24 -5.63 9.43
N GLY A 363 -16.03 -6.38 10.20
CA GLY A 363 -17.29 -6.94 9.72
C GLY A 363 -18.41 -5.91 9.50
N SER A 364 -18.28 -4.71 10.07
CA SER A 364 -19.25 -3.63 9.93
C SER A 364 -18.57 -2.28 10.08
N LYS A 365 -19.21 -1.21 9.57
CA LYS A 365 -18.77 0.17 9.78
C LYS A 365 -18.70 0.51 11.28
N LEU A 366 -19.58 -0.10 12.08
CA LEU A 366 -19.66 0.12 13.52
C LEU A 366 -18.42 -0.41 14.22
N LEU A 367 -18.03 -1.65 13.90
CA LEU A 367 -16.81 -2.24 14.44
C LEU A 367 -15.55 -1.48 14.02
N LYS A 368 -15.51 -1.00 12.77
CA LYS A 368 -14.41 -0.16 12.31
C LYS A 368 -14.33 1.14 13.14
N ALA A 369 -15.43 1.87 13.28
CA ALA A 369 -15.46 3.13 14.04
C ALA A 369 -15.13 2.91 15.52
N PHE A 370 -15.67 1.85 16.13
CA PHE A 370 -15.35 1.45 17.49
C PHE A 370 -13.85 1.15 17.67
N GLN A 371 -13.23 0.47 16.69
CA GLN A 371 -11.80 0.19 16.72
C GLN A 371 -10.95 1.45 16.51
N GLU A 372 -11.31 2.33 15.59
CA GLU A 372 -10.58 3.59 15.34
C GLU A 372 -10.62 4.52 16.55
N GLN A 373 -11.80 4.73 17.12
CA GLN A 373 -11.98 5.65 18.26
C GLN A 373 -11.56 5.00 19.59
N GLY A 374 -11.88 3.74 19.82
CA GLY A 374 -11.51 3.02 21.04
C GLY A 374 -9.99 2.92 21.23
N ARG A 375 -9.26 2.61 20.15
CA ARG A 375 -7.79 2.52 20.15
C ARG A 375 -7.11 3.82 20.58
N SER A 376 -7.65 4.97 20.17
CA SER A 376 -7.09 6.27 20.57
C SER A 376 -7.19 6.55 22.07
N GLN A 377 -8.23 6.03 22.76
CA GLN A 377 -8.41 6.25 24.19
C GLN A 377 -7.45 5.41 25.04
N ILE A 378 -7.13 4.20 24.57
CA ILE A 378 -6.27 3.26 25.29
C ILE A 378 -4.82 3.22 24.75
N SER A 379 -4.46 4.17 23.88
CA SER A 379 -3.13 4.26 23.25
C SER A 379 -2.69 3.00 22.50
N LEU A 380 -3.64 2.29 21.88
CA LEU A 380 -3.37 1.08 21.11
C LEU A 380 -3.17 1.41 19.62
N GLY A 381 -1.92 1.38 19.14
CA GLY A 381 -1.60 1.64 17.73
C GLY A 381 -2.05 0.56 16.76
N TRP A 382 -1.88 0.79 15.45
CA TRP A 382 -2.24 -0.16 14.37
C TRP A 382 -1.09 -1.07 13.92
N GLY A 383 0.06 -1.00 14.58
CA GLY A 383 1.28 -1.72 14.19
C GLY A 383 1.96 -1.14 12.96
N GLU A 384 2.94 -1.87 12.44
CA GLU A 384 3.69 -1.48 11.25
C GLU A 384 3.08 -2.07 9.98
N PRO A 385 3.25 -1.49 8.79
CA PRO A 385 2.65 -2.03 7.57
C PRO A 385 3.05 -3.47 7.25
N LYS A 386 4.23 -3.93 7.68
CA LYS A 386 4.64 -5.34 7.50
C LYS A 386 4.00 -6.27 8.54
N GLU A 387 3.72 -5.75 9.73
CA GLU A 387 3.21 -6.44 10.91
C GLU A 387 2.01 -5.66 11.48
N PRO A 388 0.88 -5.63 10.76
CA PRO A 388 -0.29 -4.85 11.17
C PRO A 388 -0.96 -5.49 12.38
N LEU A 389 -1.42 -4.64 13.31
CA LEU A 389 -2.09 -5.04 14.53
C LEU A 389 -3.62 -4.95 14.36
N CYS A 390 -4.22 -5.86 13.59
CA CYS A 390 -5.67 -5.87 13.35
C CYS A 390 -6.51 -6.57 14.46
N ARG A 391 -5.90 -6.90 15.60
CA ARG A 391 -6.58 -7.63 16.69
C ARG A 391 -7.77 -6.87 17.29
N GLY A 392 -8.66 -7.62 17.92
CA GLY A 392 -9.72 -7.11 18.77
C GLY A 392 -9.21 -6.48 20.06
N PHE A 393 -10.13 -5.96 20.87
CA PHE A 393 -9.84 -5.54 22.24
C PHE A 393 -10.03 -6.71 23.21
N THR A 394 -9.29 -6.72 24.32
CA THR A 394 -9.62 -7.59 25.46
C THR A 394 -10.78 -6.98 26.27
N VAL A 395 -11.36 -7.74 27.19
CA VAL A 395 -12.43 -7.24 28.06
C VAL A 395 -11.94 -6.08 28.92
N GLU A 396 -10.72 -6.17 29.43
CA GLU A 396 -10.08 -5.14 30.27
C GLU A 396 -9.80 -3.86 29.47
N GLU A 397 -9.42 -3.99 28.19
CA GLU A 397 -9.25 -2.85 27.29
C GLU A 397 -10.59 -2.17 26.99
N ILE A 398 -11.66 -2.95 26.76
CA ILE A 398 -13.00 -2.40 26.54
C ILE A 398 -13.51 -1.63 27.76
N GLN A 399 -13.26 -2.13 28.97
CA GLN A 399 -13.65 -1.44 30.20
C GLN A 399 -12.97 -0.08 30.39
N ARG A 400 -11.81 0.15 29.75
CA ARG A 400 -11.10 1.43 29.77
C ARG A 400 -11.57 2.39 28.67
N ILE A 401 -12.36 1.91 27.72
CA ILE A 401 -12.93 2.75 26.66
C ILE A 401 -14.18 3.44 27.23
N ASP A 402 -14.14 4.75 27.21
CA ASP A 402 -15.27 5.61 27.54
C ASP A 402 -16.20 5.71 26.33
N PHE A 403 -17.31 4.96 26.41
CA PHE A 403 -18.33 4.91 25.38
C PHE A 403 -19.09 6.22 25.19
N SER A 404 -19.08 7.13 26.17
CA SER A 404 -19.74 8.43 26.07
C SER A 404 -19.02 9.38 25.10
N LYS A 405 -17.73 9.15 24.88
CA LYS A 405 -16.87 9.93 23.97
C LYS A 405 -16.80 9.36 22.56
N LEU A 406 -17.50 8.25 22.29
CA LEU A 406 -17.53 7.64 20.97
C LEU A 406 -18.61 8.31 20.13
N ASP A 407 -18.20 8.97 19.05
CA ASP A 407 -19.13 9.52 18.07
C ASP A 407 -19.41 8.47 16.98
N LEU A 408 -20.45 7.68 17.18
CA LEU A 408 -20.85 6.61 16.24
C LEU A 408 -22.02 7.04 15.35
N ARG A 409 -22.47 8.30 15.42
CA ARG A 409 -23.71 8.79 14.78
C ARG A 409 -23.71 8.56 13.27
N GLU A 410 -22.60 8.86 12.59
CA GLU A 410 -22.42 8.65 11.14
C GLU A 410 -22.70 7.19 10.73
N VAL A 411 -22.34 6.24 11.59
CA VAL A 411 -22.51 4.81 11.33
C VAL A 411 -23.94 4.34 11.63
N PHE A 412 -24.61 4.97 12.59
CA PHE A 412 -25.98 4.64 12.95
C PHE A 412 -27.01 5.16 11.95
N GLU A 413 -26.74 6.25 11.23
CA GLU A 413 -27.64 6.71 10.16
C GLU A 413 -27.81 5.66 9.06
N ASP A 414 -26.73 4.98 8.68
CA ASP A 414 -26.75 3.89 7.70
C ASP A 414 -27.43 2.61 8.25
N LEU A 415 -27.27 2.35 9.56
CA LEU A 415 -27.89 1.21 10.24
C LEU A 415 -29.40 1.42 10.43
N MET A 416 -29.83 2.66 10.73
CA MET A 416 -31.22 3.05 10.92
C MET A 416 -31.99 3.22 9.60
N LYS A 417 -31.33 3.59 8.49
CA LYS A 417 -31.96 3.63 7.15
C LYS A 417 -32.56 2.29 6.71
N ASN A 418 -32.00 1.17 7.20
CA ASN A 418 -32.44 -0.18 6.86
C ASN A 418 -33.30 -0.84 7.96
N TYR A 419 -33.66 -0.12 9.03
CA TYR A 419 -34.34 -0.67 10.20
C TYR A 419 -35.81 -0.21 10.27
N THR A 420 -36.74 -1.17 10.40
CA THR A 420 -38.18 -0.92 10.53
C THR A 420 -38.64 -0.92 11.99
N PRO A 421 -39.55 -0.02 12.40
CA PRO A 421 -40.04 0.11 13.78
C PRO A 421 -40.63 -1.18 14.37
N SER A 422 -41.23 -2.04 13.53
CA SER A 422 -41.85 -3.30 13.94
C SER A 422 -40.87 -4.32 14.53
N LYS A 423 -39.55 -4.18 14.31
CA LYS A 423 -38.52 -5.05 14.93
C LYS A 423 -38.09 -4.60 16.33
N MET A 424 -38.33 -3.34 16.73
CA MET A 424 -37.91 -2.83 18.05
C MET A 424 -38.74 -3.36 19.22
N GLN A 425 -40.03 -3.63 19.00
CA GLN A 425 -40.94 -4.07 20.07
C GLN A 425 -40.51 -5.41 20.70
N ASN A 426 -39.82 -6.26 19.93
CA ASN A 426 -39.34 -7.55 20.40
C ASN A 426 -37.90 -7.51 20.94
N ILE A 427 -37.08 -6.54 20.51
CA ILE A 427 -35.68 -6.43 20.94
C ILE A 427 -35.59 -5.96 22.40
N GLY A 428 -36.44 -5.02 22.83
CA GLY A 428 -36.45 -4.53 24.23
C GLY A 428 -36.71 -5.65 25.25
N ARG A 429 -37.66 -6.54 24.96
CA ARG A 429 -37.94 -7.74 25.77
C ARG A 429 -36.77 -8.72 25.75
N GLN A 430 -36.26 -9.06 24.56
CA GLN A 430 -35.16 -10.03 24.41
C GLN A 430 -33.85 -9.57 25.07
N VAL A 431 -33.59 -8.26 25.07
CA VAL A 431 -32.38 -7.67 25.68
C VAL A 431 -32.55 -7.58 27.20
N GLY A 432 -33.73 -7.21 27.71
CA GLY A 432 -34.04 -7.21 29.14
C GLY A 432 -33.89 -8.60 29.76
N ASP A 433 -34.50 -9.61 29.15
CA ASP A 433 -34.44 -11.00 29.63
C ASP A 433 -33.01 -11.56 29.61
N ARG A 434 -32.16 -11.10 28.69
CA ARG A 434 -30.75 -11.54 28.59
C ARG A 434 -29.80 -10.76 29.50
N LEU A 435 -30.10 -9.51 29.82
CA LEU A 435 -29.33 -8.71 30.79
C LEU A 435 -29.49 -9.23 32.22
N GLU A 436 -30.68 -9.73 32.56
CA GLU A 436 -30.95 -10.46 33.81
C GLU A 436 -30.07 -11.71 33.97
N VAL A 437 -29.88 -12.48 32.89
CA VAL A 437 -29.04 -13.69 32.87
C VAL A 437 -27.55 -13.34 33.00
N ILE A 438 -27.09 -12.26 32.36
CA ILE A 438 -25.70 -11.80 32.45
C ILE A 438 -25.41 -11.24 33.86
N LYS A 439 -26.36 -10.52 34.48
CA LYS A 439 -26.25 -10.07 35.88
C LYS A 439 -26.12 -11.24 36.87
N LYS A 440 -26.84 -12.35 36.64
CA LYS A 440 -26.72 -13.56 37.47
C LYS A 440 -25.40 -14.32 37.30
N GLY A 441 -24.71 -14.14 36.17
CA GLY A 441 -23.41 -14.76 35.90
C GLY A 441 -22.18 -13.95 36.34
N MET A 442 -22.34 -12.66 36.67
CA MET A 442 -21.23 -11.74 36.96
C MET A 442 -21.06 -11.38 38.45
N LEU A 443 -21.89 -11.92 39.35
CA LEU A 443 -21.71 -11.75 40.81
C LEU A 443 -20.85 -12.89 41.37
N PRO A 444 -19.68 -12.62 41.99
CA PRO A 444 -18.93 -13.65 42.71
C PRO A 444 -19.73 -14.12 43.94
N PRO A 445 -19.59 -15.39 44.38
CA PRO A 445 -20.21 -15.85 45.61
C PRO A 445 -19.63 -15.06 46.80
N THR A 446 -20.52 -14.41 47.55
CA THR A 446 -20.21 -13.61 48.73
C THR A 446 -19.40 -14.43 49.72
N GLN A 447 -18.20 -13.95 50.09
CA GLN A 447 -17.42 -14.54 51.17
C GLN A 447 -18.18 -14.39 52.50
N THR A 448 -18.46 -15.51 53.15
CA THR A 448 -19.02 -15.56 54.51
C THR A 448 -18.02 -14.96 55.49
N GLN A 449 -18.41 -13.88 56.18
CA GLN A 449 -17.64 -13.32 57.30
C GLN A 449 -17.61 -14.33 58.48
N PRO A 450 -16.47 -14.46 59.20
CA PRO A 450 -16.38 -15.34 60.35
C PRO A 450 -17.13 -14.81 61.58
N LYS A 451 -17.85 -15.70 62.25
CA LYS A 451 -18.59 -15.45 63.51
C LYS A 451 -17.64 -14.98 64.62
N GLN A 452 -17.99 -13.88 65.28
CA GLN A 452 -17.39 -13.49 66.55
C GLN A 452 -17.70 -14.54 67.63
N ARG A 453 -16.66 -14.90 68.39
CA ARG A 453 -16.70 -15.79 69.56
C ARG A 453 -17.16 -14.96 70.76
N ASN A 454 -18.29 -15.34 71.36
CA ASN A 454 -18.72 -14.79 72.65
C ASN A 454 -17.78 -15.29 73.75
N GLU A 455 -17.27 -14.36 74.56
CA GLU A 455 -16.73 -14.66 75.88
C GLU A 455 -17.91 -14.87 76.85
N GLY A 456 -17.86 -15.98 77.57
CA GLY A 456 -18.75 -16.45 78.61
C GLY A 456 -18.13 -17.68 79.23
#